data_AF-A0A817G474-F1
#
_entry.id   AF-A0A817G474-F1
#
_cell.length_a   1.000
_cell.length_b   1.000
_cell.length_c   1.000
_cell.angle_alpha   90.00
_cell.angle_beta   90.00
_cell.angle_gamma   90.00
#
_symmetry.space_group_name_H-M   'P 1'
#
loop_
_entity.id
_entity.type
_entity.pdbx_description
1 polymer ?
#
loop_
_entity_poly.entity_id
_entity_poly.type
_entity_poly.pdbx_seq_one_letter_code
_entity_poly.pdbx_strand_id
1 'polypeptide(L)'
;MRDNLLNDKKEKEELPAGNELLSLTLSEKNELINGLKNLFHVSNKQEQVRLLTIAPTDWGRQRLQKFFDSSERQARRSLQIRASKGVLASPEDLRGNKSLNTAVADAVIKFYEEDWISRVSTNKSDVLLIKKQPVAKRFMLLIM
;
A
#
# COMPACT_ATOMS: atom_id res chain seq x y z
N MET A 1 -21.03 67.43 -3.13
CA MET A 1 -20.95 66.75 -4.44
C MET A 1 -19.54 67.00 -4.98
N ARG A 2 -18.61 66.06 -5.10
CA ARG A 2 -18.63 64.59 -5.15
C ARG A 2 -17.34 64.05 -4.54
N ASP A 3 -17.47 62.93 -3.85
CA ASP A 3 -16.41 62.00 -3.52
C ASP A 3 -15.70 61.44 -4.77
N ASN A 4 -14.43 61.06 -4.63
CA ASN A 4 -13.76 59.89 -5.22
C ASN A 4 -12.27 59.91 -4.78
N LEU A 5 -11.82 59.09 -3.82
CA LEU A 5 -11.48 57.65 -3.89
C LEU A 5 -10.44 57.31 -4.97
N LEU A 6 -9.20 57.09 -4.55
CA LEU A 6 -8.20 56.11 -5.01
C LEU A 6 -6.89 56.45 -4.28
N ASN A 7 -6.57 55.90 -3.10
CA ASN A 7 -6.30 54.50 -2.75
C ASN A 7 -5.01 53.94 -3.40
N ASP A 8 -3.88 54.66 -3.28
CA ASP A 8 -2.56 54.03 -3.36
C ASP A 8 -2.13 53.59 -1.96
N LYS A 9 -2.59 52.38 -1.64
CA LYS A 9 -2.07 51.60 -0.53
C LYS A 9 -0.58 51.46 -0.75
N LYS A 10 0.22 52.13 0.08
CA LYS A 10 1.59 51.69 0.36
C LYS A 10 1.48 50.26 0.88
N GLU A 11 1.77 49.30 0.01
CA GLU A 11 2.11 47.93 0.38
C GLU A 11 3.27 48.02 1.36
N LYS A 12 2.92 47.96 2.64
CA LYS A 12 3.86 47.52 3.66
C LYS A 12 4.03 46.04 3.39
N GLU A 13 5.15 45.67 2.78
CA GLU A 13 5.74 44.34 2.95
C GLU A 13 6.03 44.15 4.44
N GLU A 14 5.00 43.79 5.21
CA GLU A 14 5.19 43.16 6.50
C GLU A 14 5.49 41.69 6.23
N LEU A 15 6.78 41.39 6.10
CA LEU A 15 7.34 40.05 6.27
C LEU A 15 6.70 39.44 7.52
N PRO A 16 5.96 38.31 7.45
CA PRO A 16 5.27 37.80 8.61
C PRO A 16 6.28 37.42 9.67
N ALA A 17 6.09 38.06 10.83
CA ALA A 17 6.86 37.92 12.04
C ALA A 17 7.14 36.44 12.36
N GLY A 18 8.38 36.19 12.78
CA GLY A 18 8.95 34.85 12.88
C GLY A 18 8.10 33.87 13.69
N ASN A 19 8.00 32.65 13.15
CA ASN A 19 7.81 31.39 13.85
C ASN A 19 7.24 31.50 15.28
N GLU A 20 6.02 32.01 15.44
CA GLU A 20 5.27 31.77 16.65
C GLU A 20 4.99 30.27 16.70
N LEU A 21 5.71 29.57 17.58
CA LEU A 21 5.44 28.18 17.91
C LEU A 21 4.04 28.11 18.52
N LEU A 22 3.03 27.93 17.68
CA LEU A 22 1.66 27.69 18.10
C LEU A 22 1.64 26.42 18.94
N SER A 23 1.53 26.58 20.25
CA SER A 23 1.44 25.47 21.19
C SER A 23 -0.02 25.03 21.29
N LEU A 24 -0.30 23.79 20.91
CA LEU A 24 -1.62 23.18 21.13
C LEU A 24 -1.95 23.14 22.63
N THR A 25 -3.14 23.64 22.97
CA THR A 25 -3.74 23.51 24.29
C THR A 25 -3.99 22.03 24.61
N LEU A 26 -4.16 21.71 25.89
CA LEU A 26 -4.45 20.33 26.31
C LEU A 26 -5.79 19.83 25.73
N SER A 27 -6.77 20.72 25.57
CA SER A 27 -8.08 20.39 24.99
C SER A 27 -7.94 19.96 23.53
N GLU A 28 -7.24 20.76 22.72
CA GLU A 28 -7.03 20.46 21.30
C GLU A 28 -6.24 19.15 21.11
N LYS A 29 -5.24 18.88 21.96
CA LYS A 29 -4.51 17.60 21.94
C LYS A 29 -5.44 16.41 22.20
N ASN A 30 -6.30 16.53 23.21
CA ASN A 30 -7.26 15.47 23.54
C ASN A 30 -8.28 15.27 22.42
N GLU A 31 -8.76 16.35 21.82
CA GLU A 31 -9.68 16.30 20.69
C GLU A 31 -9.07 15.59 19.49
N LEU A 32 -7.83 15.93 19.11
CA LEU A 32 -7.08 15.27 18.04
C LEU A 32 -6.88 13.77 18.31
N ILE A 33 -6.46 13.42 19.53
CA ILE A 33 -6.24 12.03 19.95
C ILE A 33 -7.56 11.23 19.91
N ASN A 34 -8.64 11.82 20.40
CA ASN A 34 -9.95 11.17 20.40
C ASN A 34 -10.48 11.00 18.97
N GLY A 35 -10.30 12.00 18.11
CA GLY A 35 -10.61 11.90 16.68
C GLY A 35 -9.86 10.74 16.01
N LEU A 36 -8.57 10.59 16.30
CA LEU A 36 -7.74 9.47 15.82
C LEU A 36 -8.23 8.10 16.31
N LYS A 37 -8.63 7.99 17.58
CA LYS A 37 -9.19 6.74 18.12
C LYS A 37 -10.52 6.40 17.47
N ASN A 38 -11.40 7.38 17.32
CA ASN A 38 -12.69 7.18 16.64
C ASN A 38 -12.48 6.73 15.19
N LEU A 39 -11.56 7.38 14.47
CA LEU A 39 -11.19 6.99 13.11
C LEU A 39 -10.67 5.54 13.07
N PHE A 40 -9.83 5.15 14.03
CA PHE A 40 -9.31 3.79 14.13
C PHE A 40 -10.43 2.74 14.29
N HIS A 41 -11.43 3.01 15.14
CA HIS A 41 -12.53 2.06 15.38
C HIS A 41 -13.48 1.90 14.19
N VAL A 42 -13.70 2.96 13.40
CA VAL A 42 -14.55 2.92 12.19
C VAL A 42 -13.81 2.34 10.98
N SER A 43 -12.47 2.40 11.00
CA SER A 43 -11.61 2.00 9.88
C SER A 43 -11.52 0.50 9.65
N ASN A 44 -11.17 0.11 8.43
CA ASN A 44 -10.85 -1.28 8.09
C ASN A 44 -9.49 -1.72 8.68
N LYS A 45 -9.18 -3.02 8.64
CA LYS A 45 -7.94 -3.58 9.24
C LYS A 45 -6.65 -3.00 8.68
N GLN A 46 -6.63 -2.61 7.40
CA GLN A 46 -5.43 -2.05 6.76
C GLN A 46 -5.19 -0.63 7.24
N GLU A 47 -6.24 0.18 7.21
CA GLU A 47 -6.19 1.56 7.66
C GLU A 47 -5.94 1.64 9.16
N GLN A 48 -6.49 0.71 9.96
CA GLN A 48 -6.12 0.54 11.37
C GLN A 48 -4.60 0.36 11.55
N VAL A 49 -3.97 -0.52 10.77
CA VAL A 49 -2.51 -0.73 10.83
C VAL A 49 -1.75 0.52 10.41
N ARG A 50 -2.23 1.23 9.38
CA ARG A 50 -1.66 2.50 8.92
C ARG A 50 -1.73 3.57 10.00
N LEU A 51 -2.88 3.76 10.64
CA LEU A 51 -3.08 4.74 11.71
C LEU A 51 -2.17 4.47 12.92
N LEU A 52 -1.95 3.20 13.27
CA LEU A 52 -1.04 2.82 14.36
C LEU A 52 0.42 3.22 14.11
N THR A 53 0.82 3.53 12.86
CA THR A 53 2.18 4.02 12.55
C THR A 53 2.44 5.45 13.03
N ILE A 54 1.39 6.21 13.37
CA ILE A 54 1.47 7.60 13.87
C ILE A 54 2.01 7.65 15.30
N ALA A 55 1.85 6.57 16.08
CA ALA A 55 2.27 6.54 17.48
C ALA A 55 3.74 6.97 17.65
N PRO A 56 4.16 7.50 18.80
CA PRO A 56 5.57 7.85 19.06
C PRO A 56 6.56 6.67 18.88
N THR A 57 7.83 6.95 18.56
CA THR A 57 8.87 5.92 18.31
C THR A 57 9.18 5.09 19.54
N ASP A 58 9.06 5.70 20.72
CA ASP A 58 9.40 5.08 22.00
C ASP A 58 8.30 4.12 22.48
N TRP A 59 7.19 4.01 21.74
CA TRP A 59 6.08 3.15 22.12
C TRP A 59 6.35 1.71 21.69
N GLY A 60 6.43 0.83 22.69
CA GLY A 60 6.39 -0.61 22.48
C GLY A 60 5.00 -1.11 22.08
N ARG A 61 4.95 -2.38 21.63
CA ARG A 61 3.73 -3.08 21.17
C ARG A 61 2.61 -3.04 22.21
N GLN A 62 2.93 -3.31 23.48
CA GLN A 62 1.96 -3.34 24.57
C GLN A 62 1.29 -1.98 24.82
N ARG A 63 2.05 -0.89 24.69
CA ARG A 63 1.53 0.47 24.88
C ARG A 63 0.59 0.86 23.74
N LEU A 64 0.97 0.55 22.51
CA LEU A 64 0.13 0.67 21.32
C LEU A 64 -1.19 -0.11 21.46
N GLN A 65 -1.08 -1.36 21.92
CA GLN A 65 -2.22 -2.23 22.14
C GLN A 65 -3.22 -1.60 23.11
N LYS A 66 -2.76 -1.19 24.30
CA LYS A 66 -3.60 -0.59 25.33
C LYS A 66 -4.17 0.77 24.93
N PHE A 67 -3.43 1.57 24.17
CA PHE A 67 -3.86 2.94 23.84
C PHE A 67 -4.95 2.99 22.77
N PHE A 68 -4.83 2.15 21.73
CA PHE A 68 -5.75 2.09 20.59
C PHE A 68 -6.74 0.90 20.66
N ASP A 69 -6.65 0.06 21.70
CA ASP A 69 -7.38 -1.21 21.80
C ASP A 69 -7.23 -2.10 20.54
N SER A 70 -5.98 -2.18 20.07
CA SER A 70 -5.64 -2.92 18.86
C SER A 70 -5.23 -4.37 19.19
N SER A 71 -5.23 -5.25 18.20
CA SER A 71 -4.65 -6.59 18.38
C SER A 71 -3.12 -6.53 18.42
N GLU A 72 -2.49 -7.47 19.13
CA GLU A 72 -1.01 -7.58 19.17
C GLU A 72 -0.40 -7.67 17.76
N ARG A 73 -1.07 -8.39 16.85
CA ARG A 73 -0.64 -8.52 15.44
C ARG A 73 -0.61 -7.18 14.72
N GLN A 74 -1.63 -6.33 14.92
CA GLN A 74 -1.69 -5.01 14.31
C GLN A 74 -0.60 -4.09 14.84
N ALA A 75 -0.40 -4.07 16.17
CA ALA A 75 0.65 -3.29 16.82
C ALA A 75 2.06 -3.71 16.38
N ARG A 76 2.31 -5.03 16.24
CA ARG A 76 3.59 -5.53 15.72
C ARG A 76 3.80 -5.13 14.26
N ARG A 77 2.76 -5.26 13.43
CA ARG A 77 2.84 -4.95 11.99
C ARG A 77 3.04 -3.46 11.75
N SER A 78 2.36 -2.59 12.49
CA SER A 78 2.50 -1.14 12.35
C SER A 78 3.92 -0.67 12.70
N LEU A 79 4.54 -1.22 13.75
CA LEU A 79 5.92 -0.91 14.10
C LEU A 79 6.91 -1.32 13.00
N GLN A 80 6.71 -2.49 12.39
CA GLN A 80 7.54 -2.95 11.26
C GLN A 80 7.37 -2.06 10.03
N ILE A 81 6.13 -1.69 9.70
CA ILE A 81 5.83 -0.81 8.58
C ILE A 81 6.44 0.57 8.83
N ARG A 82 6.31 1.10 10.04
CA ARG A 82 6.90 2.40 10.37
C ARG A 82 8.42 2.39 10.28
N ALA A 83 9.07 1.34 10.80
CA ALA A 83 10.52 1.22 10.74
C ALA A 83 11.06 1.15 9.31
N SER A 84 10.28 0.57 8.38
CA SER A 84 10.68 0.44 6.98
C SER A 84 10.23 1.59 6.07
N LYS A 85 9.07 2.20 6.33
CA LYS A 85 8.41 3.13 5.41
C LYS A 85 7.97 4.47 6.03
N GLY A 86 8.13 4.63 7.34
CA GLY A 86 7.78 5.86 8.05
C GLY A 86 6.32 5.96 8.51
N VAL A 87 5.93 7.18 8.88
CA VAL A 87 4.60 7.49 9.46
C VAL A 87 3.55 7.52 8.34
N LEU A 88 2.35 7.01 8.64
CA LEU A 88 1.21 6.88 7.72
C LEU A 88 1.49 6.02 6.47
N ALA A 89 2.50 5.15 6.54
CA ALA A 89 2.79 4.23 5.45
C ALA A 89 1.70 3.16 5.31
N SER A 90 1.26 2.95 4.06
CA SER A 90 0.23 1.95 3.76
C SER A 90 0.79 0.54 3.92
N PRO A 91 0.07 -0.37 4.61
CA PRO A 91 0.43 -1.78 4.61
C PRO A 91 0.36 -2.30 3.17
N GLU A 92 1.40 -3.01 2.74
CA GLU A 92 1.33 -3.72 1.46
C GLU A 92 0.22 -4.75 1.52
N ASP A 93 -0.70 -4.62 0.58
CA ASP A 93 -1.71 -5.61 0.31
C ASP A 93 -1.09 -6.73 -0.50
N LEU A 94 -0.70 -7.80 0.20
CA LEU A 94 -0.58 -9.12 -0.38
C LEU A 94 -1.99 -9.66 -0.68
N ARG A 95 -2.82 -8.88 -1.38
CA ARG A 95 -4.09 -9.39 -1.92
C ARG A 95 -3.73 -10.25 -3.13
N GLY A 96 -3.82 -11.55 -2.94
CA GLY A 96 -4.06 -12.49 -4.02
C GLY A 96 -2.84 -13.25 -4.50
N ASN A 97 -1.78 -12.61 -4.97
CA ASN A 97 -0.73 -13.33 -5.69
C ASN A 97 0.65 -13.00 -5.14
N LYS A 98 1.41 -14.02 -4.70
CA LYS A 98 2.87 -13.91 -4.67
C LYS A 98 3.29 -13.54 -6.09
N SER A 99 4.05 -12.46 -6.23
CA SER A 99 4.70 -12.16 -7.51
C SER A 99 5.47 -13.41 -7.95
N LEU A 100 5.22 -13.88 -9.18
CA LEU A 100 6.00 -14.97 -9.75
C LEU A 100 7.47 -14.57 -9.69
N ASN A 101 8.33 -15.48 -9.23
CA ASN A 101 9.76 -15.24 -9.24
C ASN A 101 10.19 -14.96 -10.69
N THR A 102 10.87 -13.84 -10.93
CA THR A 102 11.33 -13.44 -12.26
C THR A 102 12.17 -14.54 -12.89
N ALA A 103 13.03 -15.21 -12.12
CA ALA A 103 13.81 -16.34 -12.61
C ALA A 103 12.95 -17.51 -13.13
N VAL A 104 11.78 -17.75 -12.52
CA VAL A 104 10.83 -18.78 -12.99
C VAL A 104 10.09 -18.30 -14.23
N ALA A 105 9.68 -17.03 -14.26
CA ALA A 105 9.06 -16.43 -15.44
C ALA A 105 10.01 -16.50 -16.66
N ASP A 106 11.27 -16.12 -16.46
CA ASP A 106 12.31 -16.13 -17.48
C ASP A 106 12.62 -17.55 -17.96
N ALA A 107 12.66 -18.53 -17.04
CA ALA A 107 12.83 -19.93 -17.42
C ALA A 107 11.67 -20.45 -18.28
N VAL A 108 10.44 -20.05 -17.98
CA VAL A 108 9.25 -20.41 -18.77
C VAL A 108 9.28 -19.72 -20.14
N ILE A 109 9.61 -18.44 -20.19
CA ILE A 109 9.75 -17.69 -21.46
C ILE A 109 10.84 -18.35 -22.32
N LYS A 110 12.02 -18.58 -21.74
CA LYS A 110 13.14 -19.24 -22.41
C LYS A 110 12.78 -20.63 -22.92
N PHE A 111 11.99 -21.40 -22.18
CA PHE A 111 11.50 -22.70 -22.63
C PHE A 111 10.65 -22.62 -23.91
N TYR A 112 9.81 -21.58 -24.06
CA TYR A 112 8.96 -21.43 -25.24
C TYR A 112 9.63 -20.69 -26.40
N GLU A 113 10.60 -19.82 -26.15
CA GLU A 113 11.31 -19.05 -27.18
C GLU A 113 12.54 -19.79 -27.73
N GLU A 114 13.23 -20.59 -26.92
CA GLU A 114 14.40 -21.33 -27.37
C GLU A 114 14.03 -22.70 -27.94
N ASP A 115 14.07 -22.77 -29.27
CA ASP A 115 13.65 -23.92 -30.07
C ASP A 115 14.37 -25.23 -29.65
N TRP A 116 15.63 -25.14 -29.21
CA TRP A 116 16.40 -26.29 -28.75
C TRP A 116 15.97 -26.83 -27.37
N ILE A 117 15.42 -25.98 -26.49
CA ILE A 117 14.88 -26.39 -25.18
C ILE A 117 13.46 -26.93 -25.36
N SER A 118 12.63 -26.21 -26.13
CA SER A 118 11.24 -26.58 -26.42
C SER A 118 11.14 -27.96 -27.06
N ARG A 119 12.00 -28.25 -28.04
CA ARG A 119 12.02 -29.53 -28.80
C ARG A 119 12.47 -30.75 -27.99
N VAL A 120 13.17 -30.57 -26.87
CA VAL A 120 13.53 -31.68 -25.96
C VAL A 120 12.29 -32.17 -25.19
N SER A 121 11.25 -31.33 -25.07
CA SER A 121 9.95 -31.78 -24.60
C SER A 121 9.21 -32.52 -25.72
N THR A 122 9.34 -33.84 -25.73
CA THR A 122 8.76 -34.70 -26.77
C THR A 122 7.23 -34.66 -26.72
N ASN A 123 6.56 -33.81 -27.52
CA ASN A 123 5.13 -33.81 -27.86
C ASN A 123 4.10 -34.06 -26.72
N LYS A 124 4.47 -34.02 -25.44
CA LYS A 124 3.55 -34.27 -24.31
C LYS A 124 2.58 -33.11 -24.12
N SER A 125 2.99 -31.90 -24.50
CA SER A 125 2.15 -30.70 -24.56
C SER A 125 1.28 -30.65 -25.82
N ASP A 126 1.55 -31.52 -26.79
CA ASP A 126 0.94 -31.53 -28.12
C ASP A 126 -0.13 -32.61 -28.30
N VAL A 127 -0.46 -33.32 -27.22
CA VAL A 127 -1.50 -34.34 -27.13
C VAL A 127 -2.53 -33.93 -26.09
N LEU A 128 -3.79 -33.85 -26.50
CA LEU A 128 -4.95 -33.66 -25.61
C LEU A 128 -5.69 -34.99 -25.45
N LEU A 129 -6.33 -35.19 -24.30
CA LEU A 129 -7.19 -36.34 -24.07
C LEU A 129 -8.64 -35.98 -24.40
N ILE A 130 -9.15 -36.47 -25.53
CA ILE A 130 -10.56 -36.34 -25.91
C ILE A 130 -11.21 -37.70 -25.70
N LYS A 131 -12.24 -37.79 -24.85
CA LYS A 131 -12.91 -39.06 -24.49
C LYS A 131 -11.93 -40.18 -24.09
N LYS A 132 -10.88 -39.83 -23.31
CA LYS A 132 -9.79 -40.72 -22.88
C LYS A 132 -8.89 -41.27 -24.01
N GLN A 133 -8.99 -40.75 -25.23
CA GLN A 133 -8.04 -41.06 -26.29
C GLN A 133 -7.07 -39.89 -26.52
N PRO A 134 -5.76 -40.17 -26.68
CA PRO A 134 -4.77 -39.16 -26.99
C PRO A 134 -4.93 -38.68 -28.43
N VAL A 135 -5.20 -37.39 -28.62
CA VAL A 135 -5.33 -36.73 -29.94
C VAL A 135 -4.30 -35.63 -30.03
N ALA A 136 -3.49 -35.61 -31.09
CA ALA A 136 -2.48 -34.56 -31.26
C ALA A 136 -3.11 -33.25 -31.78
N LYS A 137 -2.75 -32.10 -31.20
CA LYS A 137 -3.31 -30.77 -31.49
C LYS A 137 -3.22 -30.39 -32.96
N ARG A 138 -2.14 -30.79 -33.64
CA ARG A 138 -1.93 -30.57 -35.10
C ARG A 138 -3.03 -31.16 -35.99
N PHE A 139 -3.76 -32.18 -35.53
CA PHE A 139 -4.87 -32.78 -36.29
C PHE A 139 -6.22 -32.09 -36.04
N MET A 140 -6.33 -31.15 -35.08
CA MET A 140 -7.58 -30.43 -34.85
C MET A 140 -7.82 -29.30 -35.86
N LEU A 141 -6.75 -28.71 -36.44
CA LEU A 141 -6.86 -27.68 -37.47
C LEU A 141 -7.33 -28.22 -38.84
N LEU A 142 -7.41 -29.55 -38.99
CA LEU A 142 -7.80 -30.24 -40.24
C LEU A 142 -9.25 -30.76 -40.20
N ILE A 143 -9.96 -30.56 -39.09
CA ILE A 143 -11.33 -31.07 -38.85
C ILE A 143 -12.35 -29.92 -38.69
N MET A 144 -11.92 -28.65 -38.84
CA MET A 144 -12.84 -27.52 -39.06
C MET A 144 -13.09 -27.33 -40.55
#